data_AF-A0A163QZ78-F1
#
_entry.id   AF-A0A163QZ78-F1
#
_cell.length_a   1.000
_cell.length_b   1.000
_cell.length_c   1.000
_cell.angle_alpha   90.00
_cell.angle_beta   90.00
_cell.angle_gamma   90.00
#
_symmetry.space_group_name_H-M   'P 1'
#
loop_
_entity.id
_entity.type
_entity.pdbx_description
1 polymer ?
#
loop_
_entity_poly.entity_id
_entity_poly.type
_entity_poly.pdbx_seq_one_letter_code
_entity_poly.pdbx_strand_id
1 'polypeptide(L)'
;MSYDIAVFATETVDDDGFEAWFEEQAEWGEDHDYTDPAVTSVALRTFYDALAQEFPPMNGPDADEDVDDPRLADYSIGREVLYVAFGWSQARAAQAACLRIAAATGVAVGLVSDDGRIVRPGDTPEPVGS
;
A
#
# COMPACT_ATOMS: atom_id res chain seq x y z
N MET A 1 -13.22 10.95 2.08
CA MET A 1 -11.76 10.99 2.31
C MET A 1 -11.31 9.54 2.42
N SER A 2 -10.28 9.19 1.67
CA SER A 2 -9.59 7.90 1.79
C SER A 2 -8.50 7.98 2.86
N TYR A 3 -8.01 6.83 3.28
CA TYR A 3 -6.76 6.66 3.98
C TYR A 3 -5.81 5.94 3.02
N ASP A 4 -4.71 6.58 2.67
CA ASP A 4 -3.85 6.21 1.55
C ASP A 4 -2.50 5.70 2.07
N ILE A 5 -2.06 4.58 1.50
CA ILE A 5 -0.78 3.94 1.81
C ILE A 5 -0.03 3.64 0.51
N ALA A 6 1.28 3.89 0.52
CA ALA A 6 2.21 3.43 -0.51
C ALA A 6 3.06 2.27 0.02
N VAL A 7 3.32 1.27 -0.81
CA VAL A 7 4.14 0.10 -0.48
C VAL A 7 5.17 -0.10 -1.57
N PHE A 8 6.44 -0.27 -1.19
CA PHE A 8 7.58 -0.28 -2.11
C PHE A 8 8.73 -1.12 -1.55
N ALA A 9 9.72 -1.44 -2.38
CA ALA A 9 10.89 -2.19 -1.92
C ALA A 9 11.71 -1.34 -0.92
N THR A 10 12.29 -1.99 0.10
CA THR A 10 12.91 -1.28 1.24
C THR A 10 14.05 -0.34 0.83
N GLU A 11 14.75 -0.66 -0.27
CA GLU A 11 15.86 0.15 -0.79
C GLU A 11 15.46 1.20 -1.85
N THR A 12 14.18 1.32 -2.19
CA THR A 12 13.72 2.22 -3.27
C THR A 12 13.96 3.69 -2.95
N VAL A 13 13.67 4.12 -1.71
CA VAL A 13 13.77 5.53 -1.30
C VAL A 13 14.10 5.67 0.18
N ASP A 14 14.82 6.73 0.53
CA ASP A 14 15.07 7.14 1.92
C ASP A 14 13.94 8.05 2.45
N ASP A 15 13.99 8.38 3.74
CA ASP A 15 12.91 9.14 4.39
C ASP A 15 12.82 10.58 3.87
N ASP A 16 13.96 11.20 3.58
CA ASP A 16 14.04 12.58 3.09
C ASP A 16 13.57 12.70 1.63
N GLY A 17 13.72 11.65 0.82
CA GLY A 17 13.33 11.60 -0.59
C GLY A 17 11.91 11.09 -0.85
N PHE A 18 11.20 10.62 0.17
CA PHE A 18 9.91 9.94 0.00
C PHE A 18 8.86 10.78 -0.74
N GLU A 19 8.67 12.04 -0.32
CA GLU A 19 7.63 12.91 -0.86
C GLU A 19 7.83 13.15 -2.36
N ALA A 20 9.03 13.57 -2.77
CA ALA A 20 9.35 13.81 -4.18
C ALA A 20 9.24 12.53 -5.03
N TRP A 21 9.74 11.41 -4.52
CA TRP A 21 9.63 10.12 -5.21
C TRP A 21 8.16 9.69 -5.36
N PHE A 22 7.35 9.83 -4.30
CA PHE A 22 5.95 9.44 -4.33
C PHE A 22 5.12 10.32 -5.28
N GLU A 23 5.40 11.63 -5.33
CA GLU A 23 4.78 12.54 -6.30
C GLU A 23 5.03 12.08 -7.75
N GLU A 24 6.26 11.68 -8.09
CA GLU A 24 6.60 11.14 -9.41
C GLU A 24 5.85 9.84 -9.71
N GLN A 25 5.77 8.92 -8.74
CA GLN A 25 5.03 7.67 -8.92
C GLN A 25 3.52 7.91 -9.11
N ALA A 26 2.96 8.89 -8.39
CA ALA A 26 1.55 9.25 -8.46
C ALA A 26 1.14 9.96 -9.77
N GLU A 27 2.08 10.26 -10.67
CA GLU A 27 1.77 10.70 -12.04
C GLU A 27 1.21 9.57 -12.92
N TRP A 28 1.43 8.30 -12.53
CA TRP A 28 0.97 7.12 -13.26
C TRP A 28 1.39 7.12 -14.75
N GLY A 29 2.62 7.53 -15.04
CA GLY A 29 3.15 7.68 -16.41
C GLY A 29 3.60 6.40 -17.12
N GLU A 30 3.54 5.24 -16.48
CA GLU A 30 3.92 3.94 -17.05
C GLU A 30 2.89 3.40 -18.07
N ASP A 31 3.38 2.71 -19.11
CA ASP A 31 2.57 2.11 -20.18
C ASP A 31 2.15 0.68 -19.82
N HIS A 32 1.29 0.54 -18.81
CA HIS A 32 0.64 -0.73 -18.42
C HIS A 32 -0.68 -0.51 -17.66
N ASP A 33 -1.38 -1.60 -17.38
CA ASP A 33 -2.58 -1.58 -16.53
C ASP A 33 -2.17 -1.56 -15.04
N TYR A 34 -2.52 -0.49 -14.34
CA TYR A 34 -2.24 -0.33 -12.91
C TYR A 34 -3.06 -1.25 -12.01
N THR A 35 -3.92 -2.09 -12.57
CA THR A 35 -4.65 -3.10 -11.82
C THR A 35 -4.05 -4.50 -11.95
N ASP A 36 -2.99 -4.67 -12.75
CA ASP A 36 -2.36 -5.98 -12.97
C ASP A 36 -1.20 -6.22 -11.97
N PRO A 37 -1.36 -7.11 -10.98
CA PRO A 37 -0.28 -7.43 -10.03
C PRO A 37 0.94 -8.10 -10.70
N ALA A 38 0.84 -8.53 -11.96
CA ALA A 38 1.96 -9.10 -12.71
C ALA A 38 3.04 -8.05 -13.06
N VAL A 39 2.72 -6.75 -13.06
CA VAL A 39 3.65 -5.68 -13.47
C VAL A 39 4.71 -5.36 -12.42
N THR A 40 4.45 -5.73 -11.16
CA THR A 40 5.32 -5.39 -10.03
C THR A 40 6.24 -6.56 -9.60
N SER A 41 7.13 -6.29 -8.65
CA SER A 41 8.07 -7.26 -8.09
C SER A 41 7.37 -8.41 -7.33
N VAL A 42 8.08 -9.53 -7.14
CA VAL A 42 7.55 -10.70 -6.40
C VAL A 42 7.18 -10.34 -4.95
N ALA A 43 7.95 -9.49 -4.30
CA ALA A 43 7.69 -9.08 -2.92
C ALA A 43 6.43 -8.22 -2.81
N LEU A 44 6.24 -7.26 -3.72
CA LEU A 44 5.04 -6.43 -3.78
C LEU A 44 3.80 -7.23 -4.18
N ARG A 45 3.94 -8.20 -5.09
CA ARG A 45 2.85 -9.14 -5.40
C ARG A 45 2.46 -10.01 -4.20
N THR A 46 3.45 -10.52 -3.47
CA THR A 46 3.18 -11.32 -2.25
C THR A 46 2.48 -10.47 -1.18
N PHE A 47 2.85 -9.18 -1.07
CA PHE A 47 2.15 -8.23 -0.21
C PHE A 47 0.70 -8.02 -0.66
N TYR A 48 0.47 -7.77 -1.96
CA TYR A 48 -0.85 -7.63 -2.56
C TYR A 48 -1.73 -8.84 -2.26
N ASP A 49 -1.25 -10.05 -2.58
CA ASP A 49 -2.00 -11.30 -2.41
C ASP A 49 -2.44 -11.51 -0.96
N ALA A 50 -1.59 -11.12 0.01
CA ALA A 50 -1.90 -11.21 1.44
C ALA A 50 -2.90 -10.13 1.89
N LEU A 51 -2.72 -8.89 1.44
CA LEU A 51 -3.58 -7.77 1.82
C LEU A 51 -4.99 -7.93 1.23
N ALA A 52 -5.10 -8.41 -0.02
CA ALA A 52 -6.37 -8.65 -0.71
C ALA A 52 -7.28 -9.66 0.02
N GLN A 53 -6.72 -10.55 0.85
CA GLN A 53 -7.53 -11.46 1.69
C GLN A 53 -8.25 -10.75 2.85
N GLU A 54 -7.73 -9.60 3.28
CA GLU A 54 -8.27 -8.81 4.40
C GLU A 54 -9.04 -7.58 3.91
N PHE A 55 -8.57 -6.98 2.82
CA PHE A 55 -9.13 -5.81 2.15
C PHE A 55 -9.30 -6.14 0.66
N PRO A 56 -10.44 -6.71 0.26
CA PRO A 56 -10.66 -7.12 -1.11
C PRO A 56 -10.54 -5.93 -2.07
N PRO A 57 -10.02 -6.13 -3.29
CA PRO A 57 -9.90 -5.06 -4.26
C PRO A 57 -11.26 -4.61 -4.77
N MET A 58 -11.44 -3.30 -4.88
CA MET A 58 -12.61 -2.67 -5.51
C MET A 58 -12.52 -2.69 -7.04
N ASN A 59 -11.29 -2.81 -7.56
CA ASN A 59 -10.94 -2.63 -8.96
C ASN A 59 -9.99 -3.73 -9.45
N GLY A 60 -9.86 -3.84 -10.77
CA GLY A 60 -8.96 -4.80 -11.39
C GLY A 60 -9.56 -6.20 -11.61
N PRO A 61 -8.72 -7.17 -11.99
CA PRO A 61 -9.15 -8.51 -12.35
C PRO A 61 -9.69 -9.32 -11.16
N ASP A 62 -9.24 -8.98 -9.95
CA ASP A 62 -9.60 -9.67 -8.70
C ASP A 62 -10.71 -8.95 -7.92
N ALA A 63 -11.36 -7.94 -8.52
CA ALA A 63 -12.35 -7.09 -7.86
C ALA A 63 -13.50 -7.90 -7.23
N ASP A 64 -13.86 -7.56 -5.99
CA ASP A 64 -15.00 -8.15 -5.30
C ASP A 64 -16.32 -7.56 -5.82
N GLU A 65 -17.37 -8.38 -5.91
CA GLU A 65 -18.68 -7.98 -6.39
C GLU A 65 -19.52 -7.30 -5.29
N ASP A 66 -19.18 -7.48 -4.01
CA ASP A 66 -19.88 -6.87 -2.86
C ASP A 66 -19.44 -5.42 -2.64
N VAL A 67 -20.00 -4.51 -3.44
CA VAL A 67 -19.73 -3.07 -3.41
C VAL A 67 -20.08 -2.38 -2.09
N ASP A 68 -20.85 -3.03 -1.21
CA ASP A 68 -21.24 -2.49 0.09
C ASP A 68 -20.27 -2.92 1.22
N ASP A 69 -19.26 -3.75 0.94
CA ASP A 69 -18.26 -4.13 1.93
C ASP A 69 -17.37 -2.92 2.29
N PRO A 70 -17.39 -2.45 3.55
CA PRO A 70 -16.57 -1.31 3.97
C PRO A 70 -15.06 -1.59 3.90
N ARG A 71 -14.64 -2.84 3.71
CA ARG A 71 -13.23 -3.26 3.58
C ARG A 71 -12.71 -3.20 2.15
N LEU A 72 -13.55 -2.89 1.16
CA LEU A 72 -13.06 -2.68 -0.19
C LEU A 72 -12.00 -1.59 -0.22
N ALA A 73 -10.95 -1.85 -0.97
CA ALA A 73 -9.84 -0.92 -1.17
C ALA A 73 -9.54 -0.76 -2.66
N ASP A 74 -9.16 0.44 -3.07
CA ASP A 74 -8.77 0.75 -4.45
C ASP A 74 -7.25 0.59 -4.58
N TYR A 75 -6.83 -0.26 -5.51
CA TYR A 75 -5.43 -0.64 -5.71
C TYR A 75 -4.89 -0.06 -7.01
N SER A 76 -3.72 0.59 -6.93
CA SER A 76 -2.94 1.02 -8.10
C SER A 76 -1.52 0.48 -8.00
N ILE A 77 -1.12 -0.31 -8.99
CA ILE A 77 0.09 -1.14 -8.99
C ILE A 77 1.02 -0.65 -10.11
N GLY A 78 2.03 0.12 -9.72
CA GLY A 78 3.17 0.46 -10.56
C GLY A 78 4.26 -0.61 -10.48
N ARG A 79 5.34 -0.44 -11.24
CA ARG A 79 6.49 -1.35 -11.17
C ARG A 79 7.19 -1.30 -9.82
N GLU A 80 7.30 -0.10 -9.24
CA GLU A 80 8.05 0.14 -8.00
C GLU A 80 7.16 0.46 -6.79
N VAL A 81 5.89 0.82 -7.02
CA VAL A 81 4.94 1.17 -5.97
C VAL A 81 3.65 0.37 -6.08
N LEU A 82 3.12 -0.02 -4.94
CA LEU A 82 1.73 -0.45 -4.78
C LEU A 82 1.05 0.58 -3.89
N TYR A 83 0.10 1.32 -4.47
CA TYR A 83 -0.73 2.28 -3.78
C TYR A 83 -2.07 1.66 -3.43
N VAL A 84 -2.55 1.91 -2.21
CA VAL A 84 -3.86 1.45 -1.76
C VAL A 84 -4.61 2.59 -1.08
N ALA A 85 -5.84 2.84 -1.53
CA ALA A 85 -6.76 3.75 -0.89
C ALA A 85 -7.85 2.96 -0.16
N PHE A 86 -7.93 3.16 1.16
CA PHE A 86 -8.92 2.55 2.03
C PHE A 86 -10.02 3.55 2.40
N GLY A 87 -11.21 3.06 2.74
CA GLY A 87 -12.19 3.90 3.42
C GLY A 87 -11.66 4.40 4.77
N TRP A 88 -11.88 5.67 5.11
CA TRP A 88 -11.40 6.25 6.38
C TRP A 88 -11.85 5.48 7.63
N SER A 89 -13.03 4.83 7.57
CA SER A 89 -13.53 3.96 8.64
C SER A 89 -12.63 2.76 8.92
N GLN A 90 -11.80 2.36 7.95
CA GLN A 90 -10.87 1.24 8.03
C GLN A 90 -9.43 1.66 8.35
N ALA A 91 -9.11 2.95 8.43
CA ALA A 91 -7.72 3.45 8.52
C ALA A 91 -6.84 2.70 9.54
N ARG A 92 -7.33 2.52 10.77
CA ARG A 92 -6.57 1.77 11.82
C ARG A 92 -6.37 0.30 11.48
N ALA A 93 -7.38 -0.35 10.91
CA ALA A 93 -7.30 -1.76 10.54
C ALA A 93 -6.36 -1.95 9.34
N ALA A 94 -6.48 -1.08 8.33
CA ALA A 94 -5.64 -1.06 7.15
C ALA A 94 -4.18 -0.81 7.50
N GLN A 95 -3.88 0.23 8.29
CA GLN A 95 -2.53 0.51 8.76
C GLN A 95 -1.91 -0.69 9.48
N ALA A 96 -2.64 -1.27 10.44
CA ALA A 96 -2.15 -2.43 11.19
C ALA A 96 -1.89 -3.65 10.29
N ALA A 97 -2.76 -3.91 9.32
CA ALA A 97 -2.59 -5.00 8.37
C ALA A 97 -1.39 -4.75 7.45
N CYS A 98 -1.29 -3.57 6.84
CA CYS A 98 -0.17 -3.19 5.98
C CYS A 98 1.17 -3.33 6.69
N LEU A 99 1.31 -2.78 7.91
CA LEU A 99 2.56 -2.88 8.68
C LEU A 99 2.92 -4.32 9.02
N ARG A 100 1.95 -5.14 9.41
CA ARG A 100 2.16 -6.56 9.72
C ARG A 100 2.57 -7.37 8.48
N ILE A 101 1.88 -7.17 7.36
CA ILE A 101 2.16 -7.88 6.11
C ILE A 101 3.51 -7.43 5.54
N ALA A 102 3.79 -6.13 5.58
CA ALA A 102 5.08 -5.57 5.15
C ALA A 102 6.26 -6.16 5.93
N ALA A 103 6.12 -6.29 7.26
CA ALA A 103 7.13 -6.96 8.08
C ALA A 103 7.34 -8.44 7.68
N ALA A 104 6.28 -9.13 7.23
CA ALA A 104 6.37 -10.52 6.79
C ALA A 104 6.94 -10.69 5.37
N THR A 105 6.71 -9.73 4.48
CA THR A 105 7.14 -9.78 3.07
C THR A 105 8.43 -9.02 2.79
N GLY A 106 8.93 -8.21 3.74
CA GLY A 106 10.19 -7.48 3.61
C GLY A 106 10.11 -6.19 2.77
N VAL A 107 8.91 -5.62 2.63
CA VAL A 107 8.67 -4.35 1.92
C VAL A 107 8.50 -3.19 2.90
N ALA A 108 8.67 -1.96 2.44
CA ALA A 108 8.46 -0.75 3.21
C ALA A 108 7.06 -0.16 2.96
N VAL A 109 6.55 0.59 3.94
CA VAL A 109 5.23 1.23 3.92
C VAL A 109 5.38 2.73 4.13
N GLY A 110 4.88 3.54 3.21
CA GLY A 110 4.73 4.99 3.35
C GLY A 110 3.30 5.37 3.76
N LEU A 111 3.16 6.07 4.89
CA LEU A 111 1.87 6.50 5.44
C LEU A 111 1.43 7.85 4.83
N VAL A 112 0.95 7.81 3.58
CA VAL A 112 0.65 9.01 2.77
C VAL A 112 -0.41 9.91 3.43
N SER A 113 -1.47 9.32 4.02
CA SER A 113 -2.51 10.10 4.70
C SER A 113 -2.15 10.60 6.10
N ASP A 114 -1.00 10.21 6.67
CA ASP A 114 -0.54 10.68 7.97
C ASP A 114 0.47 11.84 7.80
N ASP A 115 1.76 11.56 7.99
CA ASP A 115 2.88 12.52 7.89
C ASP A 115 3.87 12.17 6.77
N GLY A 116 3.55 11.18 5.92
CA GLY A 116 4.46 10.68 4.90
C GLY A 116 5.61 9.84 5.46
N ARG A 117 5.55 9.41 6.73
CA ARG A 117 6.56 8.54 7.32
C ARG A 117 6.66 7.21 6.57
N ILE A 118 7.92 6.78 6.36
CA ILE A 118 8.25 5.42 5.97
C ILE A 118 8.40 4.53 7.22
N VAL A 119 7.83 3.32 7.16
CA VAL A 119 8.08 2.23 8.10
C VAL A 119 8.72 1.08 7.35
N ARG A 120 9.94 0.72 7.74
CA ARG A 120 10.72 -0.38 7.13
C ARG A 120 10.50 -1.69 7.89
N PRO A 121 10.68 -2.84 7.23
CA PRO A 121 10.56 -4.13 7.89
C PRO A 121 11.61 -4.27 8.99
N GLY A 122 11.14 -4.48 10.22
CA GLY A 122 11.99 -4.55 11.42
C GLY A 122 12.02 -3.27 12.25
N ASP A 123 11.46 -2.15 11.76
CA ASP A 123 11.20 -0.99 12.60
C ASP A 123 10.17 -1.37 13.67
N THR A 124 10.49 -1.08 14.93
CA THR A 124 9.51 -1.27 16.01
C THR A 124 8.52 -0.12 15.91
N PRO A 125 7.20 -0.37 15.73
CA PRO A 125 6.23 0.70 15.80
C PRO A 125 6.33 1.33 17.18
N GLU A 126 6.66 2.63 17.24
CA GLU A 126 6.72 3.37 18.50
C GLU A 126 5.37 3.20 19.22
N PRO A 127 5.37 2.87 20.52
CA PRO A 127 4.12 2.68 21.25
C PRO A 127 3.32 3.99 21.20
N VAL A 128 2.11 3.91 20.66
CA VAL A 128 1.17 5.02 20.69
C VAL A 128 0.94 5.38 22.15
N GLY A 129 1.29 6.60 22.53
CA GLY A 129 1.35 7.06 23.92
C GLY A 129 0.09 6.74 24.72
N SER A 130 0.31 6.36 26.00
CA SER A 130 -0.71 6.01 27.00
C SER A 130 -1.71 7.12 27.29
#